data_AF-A0A1E3NUA0-F1
#
_entry.id   AF-A0A1E3NUA0-F1
#
_cell.length_a   1.000
_cell.length_b   1.000
_cell.length_c   1.000
_cell.angle_alpha   90.00
_cell.angle_beta   90.00
_cell.angle_gamma   90.00
#
_symmetry.space_group_name_H-M   'P 1'
#
loop_
_entity.id
_entity.type
_entity.pdbx_description
1 polymer ?
#
loop_
_entity_poly.entity_id
_entity_poly.type
_entity_poly.pdbx_seq_one_letter_code
_entity_poly.pdbx_strand_id
1 'polypeptide(L)'
;MKLALKLSDVGNFKRILGFVLSVRKQCIFKFKANELNIISVDRESPLIWGTIGSANFSRFDVIAKDECIGLELNVEPLFQIMKNFEKAPVTSDLIIKLQRGEESNTPKDNSSKRKRPVFLHLSYNEDITCTSEISHSFSIPVSLLRGKLIERIQMPPIHNVELIADMNQTLISFFMRIERYKAIDNINVVMNRLGEIKIELKDEGKKISLKWKSLLDTCSPEEVDALTRTDTETPATHVA
;
A
#
# COMPACT_ATOMS: atom_id res chain seq x y z
N MET A 1 16.53 0.33 17.00
CA MET A 1 15.52 0.27 15.93
C MET A 1 16.22 -0.18 14.66
N LYS A 2 15.81 -1.30 14.10
CA LYS A 2 16.40 -1.90 12.89
C LYS A 2 15.26 -2.23 11.94
N LEU A 3 15.43 -1.86 10.67
CA LEU A 3 14.58 -2.29 9.57
C LEU A 3 15.51 -2.80 8.48
N ALA A 4 15.39 -4.07 8.11
CA ALA A 4 16.09 -4.66 6.98
C ALA A 4 15.18 -5.64 6.27
N LEU A 5 14.88 -5.35 5.01
CA LEU A 5 13.95 -6.10 4.19
C LEU A 5 14.66 -6.59 2.93
N LYS A 6 14.20 -7.73 2.43
CA LYS A 6 14.57 -8.30 1.15
C LYS A 6 13.29 -8.76 0.48
N LEU A 7 12.97 -8.19 -0.67
CA LEU A 7 11.72 -8.48 -1.37
C LEU A 7 11.81 -9.83 -2.08
N SER A 8 10.78 -10.68 -1.98
CA SER A 8 10.67 -11.90 -2.78
C SER A 8 10.09 -11.61 -4.16
N ASP A 9 9.10 -10.71 -4.21
CA ASP A 9 8.44 -10.29 -5.44
C ASP A 9 8.42 -8.76 -5.53
N VAL A 10 9.46 -8.22 -6.19
CA VAL A 10 9.59 -6.78 -6.42
C VAL A 10 8.47 -6.27 -7.35
N GLY A 11 8.01 -7.08 -8.28
CA GLY A 11 7.01 -6.68 -9.27
C GLY A 11 5.63 -6.47 -8.65
N ASN A 12 5.22 -7.35 -7.74
CA ASN A 12 3.99 -7.16 -6.97
C ASN A 12 4.08 -5.93 -6.06
N PHE A 13 5.20 -5.76 -5.34
CA PHE A 13 5.38 -4.60 -4.47
C PHE A 13 5.34 -3.28 -5.26
N LYS A 14 6.04 -3.23 -6.41
CA LYS A 14 6.01 -2.09 -7.34
C LYS A 14 4.60 -1.82 -7.86
N ARG A 15 3.83 -2.86 -8.20
CA ARG A 15 2.43 -2.71 -8.64
C ARG A 15 1.58 -2.04 -7.56
N ILE A 16 1.71 -2.50 -6.30
CA ILE A 16 1.04 -1.89 -5.14
C ILE A 16 1.42 -0.42 -5.01
N LEU A 17 2.73 -0.09 -5.06
CA LEU A 17 3.18 1.30 -5.00
C LEU A 17 2.66 2.14 -6.17
N GLY A 18 2.54 1.55 -7.37
CA GLY A 18 1.97 2.23 -8.55
C GLY A 18 0.52 2.66 -8.32
N PHE A 19 -0.30 1.80 -7.70
CA PHE A 19 -1.68 2.16 -7.32
C PHE A 19 -1.74 3.25 -6.26
N VAL A 20 -0.86 3.19 -5.26
CA VAL A 20 -0.78 4.24 -4.23
C VAL A 20 -0.36 5.57 -4.86
N LEU A 21 0.64 5.52 -5.74
CA LEU A 21 1.22 6.68 -6.41
C LEU A 21 0.23 7.38 -7.36
N SER A 22 -0.68 6.64 -8.01
CA SER A 22 -1.73 7.24 -8.85
C SER A 22 -2.72 8.09 -8.06
N VAL A 23 -2.80 7.89 -6.74
CA VAL A 23 -3.66 8.69 -5.86
C VAL A 23 -2.85 9.74 -5.09
N ARG A 24 -1.70 9.37 -4.50
CA ARG A 24 -0.85 10.29 -3.75
C ARG A 24 0.60 9.85 -3.67
N LYS A 25 1.49 10.84 -3.64
CA LYS A 25 2.95 10.66 -3.48
C LYS A 25 3.41 10.46 -2.02
N GLN A 26 2.83 11.18 -1.07
CA GLN A 26 3.18 11.09 0.36
C GLN A 26 2.37 10.01 1.06
N CYS A 27 3.04 9.09 1.75
CA CYS A 27 2.42 7.97 2.43
C CYS A 27 3.13 7.64 3.74
N ILE A 28 2.48 6.84 4.56
CA ILE A 28 2.99 6.31 5.81
C ILE A 28 3.18 4.80 5.67
N PHE A 29 4.38 4.33 5.92
CA PHE A 29 4.73 2.92 6.02
C PHE A 29 4.84 2.57 7.50
N LYS A 30 3.95 1.69 7.98
CA LYS A 30 3.93 1.21 9.35
C LYS A 30 4.37 -0.25 9.35
N PHE A 31 5.60 -0.50 9.78
CA PHE A 31 6.18 -1.83 9.89
C PHE A 31 5.88 -2.40 11.28
N LYS A 32 5.19 -3.52 11.35
CA LYS A 32 5.04 -4.34 12.57
C LYS A 32 5.96 -5.57 12.47
N ALA A 33 5.89 -6.47 13.45
CA ALA A 33 6.71 -7.68 13.44
C ALA A 33 6.51 -8.56 12.19
N ASN A 34 5.26 -8.70 11.72
CA ASN A 34 4.90 -9.66 10.65
C ASN A 34 4.23 -9.02 9.43
N GLU A 35 4.12 -7.70 9.38
CA GLU A 35 3.41 -7.02 8.30
C GLU A 35 3.91 -5.60 8.08
N LEU A 36 3.68 -5.12 6.87
CA LEU A 36 3.80 -3.72 6.48
C LEU A 36 2.42 -3.19 6.14
N ASN A 37 1.98 -2.13 6.82
CA ASN A 37 0.84 -1.34 6.39
C ASN A 37 1.32 -0.13 5.55
N ILE A 38 0.77 0.04 4.35
CA ILE A 38 0.95 1.21 3.49
C ILE A 38 -0.31 2.05 3.58
N ILE A 39 -0.16 3.26 4.07
CA ILE A 39 -1.28 4.11 4.49
C ILE A 39 -1.15 5.46 3.81
N SER A 40 -2.19 5.87 3.09
CA SER A 40 -2.29 7.21 2.49
C SER A 40 -3.52 7.91 3.04
N VAL A 41 -3.31 8.87 3.95
CA VAL A 41 -4.38 9.62 4.63
C VAL A 41 -4.30 11.09 4.25
N ASP A 42 -5.44 11.68 3.95
CA ASP A 42 -5.66 13.12 3.79
C ASP A 42 -7.11 13.42 4.15
N ARG A 43 -7.40 14.66 4.53
CA ARG A 43 -8.72 15.06 5.01
C ARG A 43 -9.77 15.10 3.90
N GLU A 44 -9.36 15.41 2.67
CA GLU A 44 -10.27 15.68 1.55
C GLU A 44 -10.24 14.60 0.47
N SER A 45 -9.44 13.54 0.66
CA SER A 45 -9.19 12.53 -0.37
C SER A 45 -9.49 11.12 0.14
N PRO A 46 -9.64 10.14 -0.77
CA PRO A 46 -9.78 8.74 -0.40
C PRO A 46 -8.65 8.25 0.50
N LEU A 47 -9.03 7.48 1.53
CA LEU A 47 -8.10 6.72 2.34
C LEU A 47 -7.62 5.49 1.56
N ILE A 48 -6.31 5.29 1.51
CA ILE A 48 -5.73 4.01 1.06
C ILE A 48 -5.13 3.30 2.26
N TRP A 49 -5.53 2.06 2.47
CA TRP A 49 -4.96 1.17 3.46
C TRP A 49 -4.63 -0.17 2.83
N GLY A 50 -3.34 -0.48 2.70
CA GLY A 50 -2.85 -1.77 2.21
C GLY A 50 -2.06 -2.49 3.29
N THR A 51 -2.24 -3.80 3.41
CA THR A 51 -1.46 -4.65 4.31
C THR A 51 -0.70 -5.70 3.50
N ILE A 52 0.61 -5.78 3.70
CA ILE A 52 1.50 -6.75 3.07
C ILE A 52 2.12 -7.60 4.17
N GLY A 53 1.78 -8.89 4.20
CA GLY A 53 2.35 -9.83 5.17
C GLY A 53 3.84 -10.12 4.90
N SER A 54 4.58 -10.45 5.95
CA SER A 54 6.02 -10.75 5.91
C SER A 54 6.38 -11.90 4.96
N ALA A 55 5.44 -12.79 4.64
CA ALA A 55 5.62 -13.87 3.65
C ALA A 55 5.97 -13.37 2.23
N ASN A 56 5.67 -12.11 1.91
CA ASN A 56 6.05 -11.49 0.63
C ASN A 56 7.54 -11.05 0.57
N PHE A 57 8.28 -11.29 1.66
CA PHE A 57 9.66 -10.88 1.82
C PHE A 57 10.52 -12.10 2.14
N SER A 58 11.65 -12.23 1.46
CA SER A 58 12.65 -13.28 1.73
C SER A 58 13.46 -12.96 2.99
N ARG A 59 13.39 -11.70 3.45
CA ARG A 59 13.85 -11.26 4.76
C ARG A 59 12.95 -10.12 5.25
N PHE A 60 12.48 -10.22 6.49
CA PHE A 60 11.65 -9.20 7.12
C PHE A 60 12.11 -8.96 8.56
N ASP A 61 13.20 -8.21 8.73
CA ASP A 61 13.74 -7.89 10.06
C ASP A 61 13.19 -6.54 10.53
N VAL A 62 12.24 -6.56 11.45
CA VAL A 62 11.70 -5.35 12.10
C VAL A 62 11.98 -5.43 13.60
N ILE A 63 12.89 -4.58 14.08
CA ILE A 63 13.16 -4.42 15.52
C ILE A 63 12.78 -3.01 15.91
N ALA A 64 11.56 -2.86 16.43
CA ALA A 64 11.02 -1.61 16.95
C ALA A 64 11.30 -1.48 18.45
N LYS A 65 11.30 -0.25 18.98
CA LYS A 65 11.21 -0.03 20.43
C LYS A 65 9.75 -0.07 20.89
N ASP A 66 8.85 0.47 20.07
CA ASP A 66 7.45 0.74 20.40
C ASP A 66 6.54 -0.01 19.40
N GLU A 67 6.49 -1.36 19.49
CA GLU A 67 5.72 -2.34 18.67
C GLU A 67 5.85 -2.28 17.13
N CYS A 68 6.15 -1.13 16.56
CA CYS A 68 6.19 -0.84 15.14
C CYS A 68 7.19 0.29 14.82
N ILE A 69 7.54 0.39 13.54
CA ILE A 69 8.34 1.49 12.97
C ILE A 69 7.45 2.24 11.98
N GLY A 70 7.19 3.52 12.21
CA GLY A 70 6.46 4.36 11.26
C GLY A 70 7.39 5.27 10.50
N LEU A 71 7.31 5.22 9.18
CA LEU A 71 8.03 6.07 8.25
C LEU A 71 7.02 6.86 7.43
N GLU A 72 7.13 8.17 7.42
CA GLU A 72 6.46 9.03 6.45
C GLU A 72 7.45 9.37 5.33
N LEU A 73 7.05 9.14 4.08
CA LEU A 73 7.91 9.29 2.92
C LEU A 73 7.14 9.57 1.63
N ASN A 74 7.85 10.16 0.66
CA ASN A 74 7.42 10.19 -0.72
C ASN A 74 7.72 8.83 -1.37
N VAL A 75 6.71 8.16 -1.92
CA VAL A 75 6.84 6.83 -2.53
C VAL A 75 7.35 6.85 -3.97
N GLU A 76 7.35 8.01 -4.64
CA GLU A 76 7.79 8.14 -6.03
C GLU A 76 9.24 7.65 -6.25
N PRO A 77 10.26 8.08 -5.46
CA PRO A 77 11.63 7.59 -5.65
C PRO A 77 11.73 6.08 -5.46
N LEU A 78 10.98 5.52 -4.50
CA LEU A 78 10.93 4.09 -4.23
C LEU A 78 10.38 3.32 -5.44
N PHE A 79 9.30 3.82 -6.02
CA PHE A 79 8.70 3.25 -7.24
C PHE A 79 9.66 3.30 -8.43
N GLN A 80 10.37 4.41 -8.66
CA GLN A 80 11.33 4.53 -9.76
C GLN A 80 12.52 3.58 -9.60
N ILE A 81 13.04 3.42 -8.38
CA ILE A 81 14.12 2.47 -8.09
C ILE A 81 13.68 1.03 -8.41
N MET A 82 12.47 0.64 -7.99
CA MET A 82 11.92 -0.69 -8.30
C MET A 82 11.69 -0.91 -9.80
N LYS A 83 11.25 0.14 -10.51
CA LYS A 83 11.10 0.10 -11.98
C LYS A 83 12.43 -0.09 -12.69
N ASN A 84 13.51 0.50 -12.17
CA ASN A 84 14.85 0.31 -12.72
C ASN A 84 15.38 -1.09 -12.41
N PHE A 85 15.16 -1.58 -11.18
CA PHE A 85 15.53 -2.92 -10.74
C PHE A 85 14.96 -4.02 -11.66
N GLU A 86 13.68 -3.95 -12.02
CA GLU A 86 13.05 -4.96 -12.90
C GLU A 86 13.51 -4.92 -14.35
N LYS A 87 14.02 -3.78 -14.82
CA LYS A 87 14.52 -3.64 -16.19
C LYS A 87 15.94 -4.19 -16.33
N ALA A 88 16.66 -4.32 -15.22
CA ALA A 88 18.02 -4.81 -15.24
C ALA A 88 18.01 -6.33 -15.53
N PRO A 89 18.88 -6.81 -16.43
CA PRO A 89 18.79 -8.16 -17.01
C PRO A 89 19.11 -9.27 -16.01
N VAL A 90 20.08 -9.03 -15.12
CA VAL A 90 20.45 -9.92 -14.02
C VAL A 90 20.80 -9.04 -12.83
N THR A 91 20.05 -9.22 -11.73
CA THR A 91 20.28 -8.46 -10.51
C THR A 91 20.36 -9.36 -9.30
N SER A 92 21.18 -8.94 -8.32
CA SER A 92 21.06 -9.45 -6.97
C SER A 92 19.71 -9.06 -6.38
N ASP A 93 19.39 -9.56 -5.20
CA ASP A 93 18.16 -9.15 -4.53
C ASP A 93 18.14 -7.66 -4.15
N LEU A 94 16.96 -7.03 -4.22
CA LEU A 94 16.74 -5.67 -3.76
C LEU A 94 16.64 -5.62 -2.24
N ILE A 95 17.62 -4.97 -1.61
CA ILE A 95 17.72 -4.81 -0.16
C ILE A 95 17.22 -3.42 0.23
N ILE A 96 16.37 -3.36 1.26
CA ILE A 96 15.86 -2.11 1.83
C ILE A 96 16.24 -2.04 3.31
N LYS A 97 16.91 -0.98 3.73
CA LYS A 97 17.36 -0.79 5.12
C LYS A 97 17.06 0.60 5.62
N LEU A 98 16.75 0.73 6.90
CA LEU A 98 16.71 2.06 7.53
C LEU A 98 18.09 2.43 8.07
N GLN A 99 18.60 3.58 7.65
CA GLN A 99 19.89 4.12 8.06
C GLN A 99 19.73 5.52 8.65
N ARG A 100 20.60 5.90 9.58
CA ARG A 100 20.70 7.28 10.09
C ARG A 100 21.90 7.93 9.43
N GLY A 101 21.75 9.17 8.99
CA GLY A 101 22.85 9.94 8.45
C GLY A 101 23.95 10.16 9.50
N GLU A 102 25.17 10.34 9.01
CA GLU A 102 26.33 10.65 9.84
C GLU A 102 26.20 12.05 10.46
N GLU A 103 26.78 12.24 11.65
CA GLU A 103 26.92 13.57 12.23
C GLU A 103 28.00 14.31 11.44
N SER A 104 27.64 15.45 10.85
CA SER A 104 28.64 16.33 10.24
C SER A 104 29.64 16.75 11.32
N ASN A 105 30.93 16.51 11.09
CA ASN A 105 32.06 16.92 11.96
C ASN A 105 32.29 18.44 11.97
N THR A 106 31.24 19.25 11.85
CA THR A 106 31.34 20.71 12.01
C THR A 106 31.42 21.06 13.49
N PRO A 107 32.27 22.04 13.89
CA PRO A 107 32.47 22.39 15.29
C PRO A 107 31.14 22.78 15.95
N LYS A 108 30.89 22.21 17.13
CA LYS A 108 29.65 22.32 17.88
C LYS A 108 29.37 23.77 18.28
N ASP A 109 28.39 24.37 17.63
CA ASP A 109 27.69 25.53 18.19
C ASP A 109 26.61 25.01 19.16
N ASN A 110 26.71 25.41 20.43
CA ASN A 110 26.23 24.67 21.60
C ASN A 110 24.71 24.79 21.88
N SER A 111 23.86 24.98 20.87
CA SER A 111 22.47 25.42 21.13
C SER A 111 21.33 24.71 20.39
N SER A 112 21.56 23.62 19.64
CA SER A 112 20.41 22.80 19.20
C SER A 112 20.75 21.32 19.01
N LYS A 113 19.99 20.45 19.69
CA LYS A 113 19.97 18.99 19.44
C LYS A 113 19.38 18.73 18.05
N ARG A 114 20.15 18.95 16.97
CA ARG A 114 19.71 18.61 15.61
C ARG A 114 19.50 17.09 15.53
N LYS A 115 18.26 16.67 15.31
CA LYS A 115 17.92 15.25 15.12
C LYS A 115 18.62 14.76 13.86
N ARG A 116 19.43 13.70 13.95
CA ARG A 116 20.09 13.10 12.79
C ARG A 116 19.05 12.72 11.73
N PRO A 117 19.29 13.04 10.44
CA PRO A 117 18.39 12.64 9.37
C PRO A 117 18.32 11.12 9.27
N VAL A 118 17.20 10.62 8.77
CA VAL A 118 16.94 9.19 8.62
C VAL A 118 16.59 8.93 7.17
N PHE A 119 17.17 7.87 6.62
CA PHE A 119 17.04 7.49 5.23
C PHE A 119 16.58 6.05 5.12
N LEU A 120 15.70 5.79 4.17
CA LEU A 120 15.46 4.47 3.64
C LEU A 120 16.50 4.22 2.54
N HIS A 121 17.45 3.35 2.83
CA HIS A 121 18.51 2.97 1.92
C HIS A 121 18.09 1.76 1.09
N LEU A 122 18.27 1.85 -0.22
CA LEU A 122 18.01 0.77 -1.15
C LEU A 122 19.28 0.42 -1.90
N SER A 123 19.56 -0.88 -2.05
CA SER A 123 20.72 -1.34 -2.79
C SER A 123 20.44 -2.64 -3.52
N TYR A 124 20.99 -2.76 -4.72
CA TYR A 124 21.06 -3.99 -5.49
C TYR A 124 22.30 -3.94 -6.39
N ASN A 125 22.75 -5.09 -6.85
CA ASN A 125 23.81 -5.19 -7.82
C ASN A 125 23.25 -5.67 -9.16
N GLU A 126 23.87 -5.22 -10.24
CA GLU A 126 23.53 -5.57 -11.62
C GLU A 126 24.76 -6.16 -12.31
N ASP A 127 24.60 -7.36 -12.88
CA ASP A 127 25.65 -8.00 -13.66
C ASP A 127 25.58 -7.51 -15.12
N ILE A 128 26.58 -6.76 -15.56
CA ILE A 128 26.68 -6.30 -16.96
C ILE A 128 27.27 -7.40 -17.84
N THR A 129 28.24 -8.14 -17.31
CA THR A 129 28.89 -9.28 -17.96
C THR A 129 29.19 -10.34 -16.91
N CYS A 130 29.61 -11.54 -17.31
CA CYS A 130 29.93 -12.61 -16.36
C CYS A 130 31.08 -12.28 -15.38
N THR A 131 31.77 -11.15 -15.55
CA THR A 131 32.91 -10.72 -14.71
C THR A 131 32.78 -9.30 -14.16
N SER A 132 31.71 -8.55 -14.48
CA SER A 132 31.57 -7.14 -14.08
C SER A 132 30.21 -6.87 -13.44
N GLU A 133 30.24 -6.40 -12.21
CA GLU A 133 29.07 -6.08 -11.39
C GLU A 133 29.04 -4.56 -11.10
N ILE A 134 27.88 -3.94 -11.24
CA ILE A 134 27.62 -2.56 -10.79
C ILE A 134 26.75 -2.59 -9.54
N SER A 135 27.23 -1.96 -8.46
CA SER A 135 26.42 -1.72 -7.28
C SER A 135 25.63 -0.43 -7.39
N HIS A 136 24.30 -0.55 -7.32
CA HIS A 136 23.36 0.57 -7.25
C HIS A 136 22.97 0.84 -5.80
N SER A 137 22.98 2.11 -5.40
CA SER A 137 22.71 2.52 -4.03
C SER A 137 21.95 3.84 -4.00
N PHE A 138 20.84 3.86 -3.27
CA PHE A 138 19.92 4.99 -3.21
C PHE A 138 19.54 5.27 -1.76
N SER A 139 19.36 6.54 -1.44
CA SER A 139 18.92 6.98 -0.10
C SER A 139 17.70 7.88 -0.23
N ILE A 140 16.57 7.43 0.28
CA ILE A 140 15.31 8.18 0.29
C ILE A 140 15.14 8.82 1.67
N PRO A 141 15.00 10.15 1.79
CA PRO A 141 14.76 10.79 3.08
C PRO A 141 13.40 10.37 3.63
N VAL A 142 13.35 10.04 4.93
CA VAL A 142 12.13 9.65 5.62
C VAL A 142 11.97 10.38 6.96
N SER A 143 10.72 10.63 7.33
CA SER A 143 10.33 11.18 8.63
C SER A 143 9.93 10.03 9.56
N LEU A 144 10.59 9.92 10.72
CA LEU A 144 10.21 8.93 11.73
C LEU A 144 8.99 9.38 12.52
N LEU A 145 7.92 8.61 12.45
CA LEU A 145 6.74 8.78 13.29
C LEU A 145 6.95 8.07 14.64
N ARG A 146 6.59 8.72 15.75
CA ARG A 146 6.81 8.20 17.12
C ARG A 146 5.63 8.48 18.04
N GLY A 147 5.46 7.62 19.04
CA GLY A 147 4.47 7.76 20.12
C GLY A 147 3.04 7.93 19.61
N LYS A 148 2.30 8.86 20.21
CA LYS A 148 0.88 9.09 19.91
C LYS A 148 0.54 9.29 18.44
N LEU A 149 1.47 9.80 17.61
CA LEU A 149 1.22 9.99 16.17
C LEU A 149 1.04 8.65 15.44
N ILE A 150 1.85 7.64 15.75
CA ILE A 150 1.77 6.33 15.09
C ILE A 150 0.67 5.44 15.67
N GLU A 151 0.37 5.62 16.96
CA GLU A 151 -0.71 4.91 17.68
C GLU A 151 -2.09 5.31 17.17
N ARG A 152 -2.27 6.60 16.82
CA ARG A 152 -3.53 7.13 16.26
C ARG A 152 -3.81 6.66 14.84
N ILE A 153 -2.81 6.14 14.14
CA ILE A 153 -3.00 5.63 12.78
C ILE A 153 -3.52 4.19 12.89
N GLN A 154 -4.85 4.10 12.80
CA GLN A 154 -5.61 2.86 12.83
C GLN A 154 -6.56 2.84 11.62
N MET A 155 -6.86 1.64 11.14
CA MET A 155 -7.84 1.48 10.07
C MET A 155 -9.21 1.93 10.62
N PRO A 156 -9.90 2.87 9.95
CA PRO A 156 -11.22 3.25 10.38
C PRO A 156 -12.15 2.03 10.34
N PRO A 157 -13.00 1.85 11.36
CA PRO A 157 -14.02 0.82 11.30
C PRO A 157 -14.99 1.12 10.14
N ILE A 158 -15.36 0.07 9.42
CA ILE A 158 -16.40 0.15 8.39
C ILE A 158 -17.74 0.00 9.10
N HIS A 159 -18.61 0.98 8.92
CA HIS A 159 -19.95 1.00 9.52
C HIS A 159 -21.01 1.01 8.42
N ASN A 160 -22.21 0.54 8.73
CA ASN A 160 -23.39 0.60 7.86
C ASN A 160 -23.16 -0.04 6.48
N VAL A 161 -22.55 -1.22 6.44
CA VAL A 161 -22.45 -2.00 5.21
C VAL A 161 -23.86 -2.46 4.84
N GLU A 162 -24.40 -2.00 3.72
CA GLU A 162 -25.75 -2.38 3.26
C GLU A 162 -25.72 -3.52 2.23
N LEU A 163 -24.60 -3.67 1.53
CA LEU A 163 -24.43 -4.58 0.41
C LEU A 163 -22.96 -4.93 0.24
N ILE A 164 -22.68 -6.22 0.05
CA ILE A 164 -21.37 -6.72 -0.35
C ILE A 164 -21.52 -7.25 -1.77
N ALA A 165 -20.60 -6.87 -2.66
CA ALA A 165 -20.63 -7.25 -4.07
C ALA A 165 -19.24 -7.70 -4.52
N ASP A 166 -19.17 -8.82 -5.24
CA ASP A 166 -17.92 -9.29 -5.83
C ASP A 166 -17.60 -8.50 -7.10
N MET A 167 -16.53 -7.70 -7.04
CA MET A 167 -16.05 -6.88 -8.15
C MET A 167 -15.09 -7.68 -9.00
N ASN A 168 -15.61 -8.41 -9.98
CA ASN A 168 -14.78 -9.20 -10.89
C ASN A 168 -13.94 -8.32 -11.87
N GLN A 169 -12.93 -8.92 -12.51
CA GLN A 169 -12.00 -8.21 -13.41
C GLN A 169 -12.69 -7.55 -14.62
N THR A 170 -13.87 -8.01 -15.03
CA THR A 170 -14.57 -7.45 -16.20
C THR A 170 -15.06 -6.02 -15.95
N LEU A 171 -15.29 -5.65 -14.69
CA LEU A 171 -15.69 -4.30 -14.30
C LEU A 171 -14.62 -3.25 -14.57
N ILE A 172 -13.35 -3.63 -14.66
CA ILE A 172 -12.26 -2.69 -14.98
C ILE A 172 -12.59 -1.95 -16.29
N SER A 173 -13.06 -2.68 -17.30
CA SER A 173 -13.45 -2.09 -18.59
C SER A 173 -14.63 -1.12 -18.47
N PHE A 174 -15.53 -1.33 -17.51
CA PHE A 174 -16.63 -0.42 -17.21
C PHE A 174 -16.14 0.86 -16.55
N PHE A 175 -15.27 0.77 -15.54
CA PHE A 175 -14.68 1.94 -14.88
C PHE A 175 -13.79 2.75 -15.83
N MET A 176 -13.05 2.10 -16.73
CA MET A 176 -12.27 2.80 -17.77
C MET A 176 -13.12 3.68 -18.70
N ARG A 177 -14.44 3.41 -18.83
CA ARG A 177 -15.33 4.28 -19.61
C ARG A 177 -15.66 5.58 -18.88
N ILE A 178 -15.57 5.59 -17.55
CA ILE A 178 -15.79 6.75 -16.69
C ILE A 178 -14.64 7.74 -16.81
N GLU A 179 -13.41 7.27 -17.04
CA GLU A 179 -12.22 8.12 -17.25
C GLU A 179 -12.41 9.17 -18.37
N ARG A 180 -13.30 8.89 -19.34
CA ARG A 180 -13.69 9.86 -20.38
C ARG A 180 -14.39 11.11 -19.83
N TYR A 181 -14.89 11.04 -18.60
CA TYR A 181 -15.65 12.06 -17.90
C TYR A 181 -14.90 12.62 -16.67
N LYS A 182 -13.58 12.50 -16.64
CA LYS A 182 -12.72 12.98 -15.53
C LYS A 182 -12.83 14.48 -15.21
N ALA A 183 -13.43 15.28 -16.10
CA ALA A 183 -13.68 16.71 -15.90
C ALA A 183 -14.95 16.99 -15.06
N ILE A 184 -15.72 15.95 -14.72
CA ILE A 184 -16.94 16.08 -13.94
C ILE A 184 -16.63 15.89 -12.46
N ASP A 185 -17.13 16.81 -11.64
CA ASP A 185 -16.86 16.82 -10.20
C ASP A 185 -17.61 15.73 -9.43
N ASN A 186 -18.77 15.29 -9.93
CA ASN A 186 -19.66 14.38 -9.23
C ASN A 186 -20.18 13.25 -10.12
N ILE A 187 -20.07 12.03 -9.61
CA ILE A 187 -20.69 10.84 -10.17
C ILE A 187 -21.64 10.23 -9.12
N ASN A 188 -22.80 9.76 -9.56
CA ASN A 188 -23.72 9.00 -8.73
C ASN A 188 -23.61 7.53 -9.09
N VAL A 189 -23.12 6.71 -8.19
CA VAL A 189 -22.99 5.26 -8.37
C VAL A 189 -24.12 4.56 -7.62
N VAL A 190 -24.96 3.85 -8.35
CA VAL A 190 -26.11 3.11 -7.82
C VAL A 190 -25.87 1.62 -8.03
N MET A 191 -25.92 0.86 -6.93
CA MET A 191 -25.86 -0.59 -6.93
C MET A 191 -27.07 -1.16 -6.18
N ASN A 192 -27.59 -2.29 -6.63
CA ASN A 192 -28.70 -2.97 -5.95
C ASN A 192 -28.38 -4.42 -5.59
N ARG A 193 -29.26 -5.03 -4.79
CA ARG A 193 -29.18 -6.43 -4.34
C ARG A 193 -29.35 -7.47 -5.46
N LEU A 194 -29.65 -7.04 -6.69
CA LEU A 194 -29.67 -7.91 -7.86
C LEU A 194 -28.32 -7.91 -8.59
N GLY A 195 -27.32 -7.17 -8.08
CA GLY A 195 -26.01 -7.05 -8.70
C GLY A 195 -25.94 -6.07 -9.88
N GLU A 196 -26.97 -5.25 -10.08
CA GLU A 196 -26.92 -4.23 -11.14
C GLU A 196 -26.11 -3.01 -10.68
N ILE A 197 -25.25 -2.50 -11.56
CA ILE A 197 -24.53 -1.23 -11.34
C ILE A 197 -24.94 -0.22 -12.41
N LYS A 198 -25.20 1.01 -11.94
CA LYS A 198 -25.45 2.17 -12.79
C LYS A 198 -24.63 3.35 -12.29
N ILE A 199 -24.10 4.12 -13.24
CA ILE A 199 -23.41 5.38 -12.98
C ILE A 199 -24.16 6.49 -13.70
N GLU A 200 -24.59 7.49 -12.95
CA GLU A 200 -25.23 8.68 -13.47
C GLU A 200 -24.32 9.90 -13.28
N LEU A 201 -24.15 10.70 -14.33
CA LEU A 201 -23.34 11.92 -14.31
C LEU A 201 -23.97 12.99 -15.20
N LYS A 202 -23.62 14.25 -14.97
CA LYS A 202 -24.09 15.40 -15.74
C LYS A 202 -22.91 16.08 -16.41
N ASP A 203 -22.93 16.14 -17.73
CA ASP A 203 -21.87 16.72 -18.55
C ASP A 203 -22.47 17.78 -19.48
N GLU A 204 -22.00 19.03 -19.39
CA GLU A 204 -22.51 20.17 -20.20
C GLU A 204 -24.06 20.29 -20.22
N GLY A 205 -24.71 19.98 -19.09
CA GLY A 205 -26.17 19.99 -18.99
C GLY A 205 -26.88 18.69 -19.40
N LYS A 206 -26.19 17.74 -20.03
CA LYS A 206 -26.74 16.44 -20.43
C LYS A 206 -26.60 15.41 -19.32
N LYS A 207 -27.69 14.70 -19.01
CA LYS A 207 -27.66 13.54 -18.12
C LYS A 207 -27.16 12.32 -18.88
N ILE A 208 -26.07 11.73 -18.42
CA ILE A 208 -25.48 10.52 -18.98
C ILE A 208 -25.69 9.39 -17.97
N SER A 209 -26.06 8.21 -18.47
CA SER A 209 -26.29 7.02 -17.67
C SER A 209 -25.52 5.84 -18.26
N LEU A 210 -24.56 5.31 -17.51
CA LEU A 210 -23.80 4.12 -17.85
C LEU A 210 -24.32 2.96 -17.01
N LYS A 211 -24.82 1.90 -17.65
CA LYS A 211 -25.27 0.68 -16.97
C LYS A 211 -24.30 -0.47 -17.23
N TRP A 212 -23.89 -1.18 -16.19
CA TRP A 212 -23.18 -2.44 -16.32
C TRP A 212 -24.12 -3.52 -16.87
N LYS A 213 -23.66 -4.31 -17.84
CA LYS A 213 -24.54 -5.23 -18.58
C LYS A 213 -24.73 -6.57 -17.88
N SER A 214 -23.83 -6.95 -16.99
CA SER A 214 -23.93 -8.19 -16.22
C SER A 214 -24.47 -7.90 -14.82
N LEU A 215 -24.87 -8.95 -14.13
CA LEU A 215 -25.12 -8.91 -12.70
C LEU A 215 -23.83 -9.27 -11.97
N LEU A 216 -23.60 -8.63 -10.83
CA LEU A 216 -22.60 -9.03 -9.86
C LEU A 216 -23.19 -10.03 -8.86
N ASP A 217 -22.33 -10.88 -8.32
CA ASP A 217 -22.68 -11.66 -7.15
C ASP A 217 -22.74 -10.72 -5.94
N THR A 218 -23.87 -10.70 -5.26
CA THR A 218 -24.09 -9.85 -4.09
C THR A 218 -24.62 -10.65 -2.92
N CYS A 219 -24.22 -10.26 -1.73
CA CYS A 219 -24.68 -10.83 -0.48
C CYS A 219 -25.02 -9.74 0.53
N SER A 220 -25.92 -10.07 1.46
CA SER A 220 -26.15 -9.23 2.63
C SER A 220 -24.99 -9.41 3.64
N PRO A 221 -24.73 -8.40 4.49
CA PRO A 221 -23.73 -8.53 5.56
C PRO A 221 -24.01 -9.73 6.48
N GLU A 222 -25.29 -10.00 6.75
CA GLU A 222 -25.75 -11.09 7.62
C GLU A 222 -25.41 -12.48 7.03
N GLU A 223 -25.49 -12.63 5.71
CA GLU A 223 -25.10 -13.86 5.01
C GLU A 223 -23.60 -14.13 5.11
N VAL A 224 -22.77 -13.08 5.01
CA VAL A 224 -21.32 -13.21 5.15
C VAL A 224 -20.94 -13.57 6.58
N ASP A 225 -21.57 -12.94 7.57
CA ASP A 225 -21.35 -13.26 8.98
C ASP A 225 -21.73 -14.72 9.31
N ALA A 226 -22.78 -15.25 8.68
CA ALA A 226 -23.19 -16.65 8.84
C ALA A 226 -22.16 -17.63 8.25
N LEU A 227 -21.63 -17.35 7.05
CA LEU A 227 -20.61 -18.16 6.38
C LEU A 227 -19.28 -18.19 7.14
N THR A 228 -18.90 -17.07 7.76
CA THR A 228 -17.63 -16.96 8.50
C THR A 228 -17.67 -17.75 9.81
N ARG A 229 -18.85 -17.98 10.40
CA ARG A 229 -19.01 -18.74 11.65
C ARG A 229 -18.97 -20.25 11.46
N THR A 230 -19.43 -20.74 10.31
CA THR A 230 -19.47 -22.18 10.01
C THR A 230 -18.09 -22.81 9.81
N ASP A 231 -17.07 -22.04 9.46
CA ASP A 231 -15.70 -22.55 9.27
C ASP A 231 -14.91 -22.70 10.59
N THR A 232 -15.45 -22.20 11.72
CA THR A 232 -14.79 -22.27 13.04
C THR A 232 -15.34 -23.36 13.97
N GLU A 233 -16.40 -24.08 13.56
CA GLU A 233 -16.99 -25.15 14.38
C GLU A 233 -16.81 -26.53 13.73
N THR A 234 -15.57 -27.05 13.74
CA THR A 234 -15.37 -28.50 13.64
C THR A 234 -15.47 -29.08 15.06
N PRO A 235 -16.49 -29.89 15.39
CA PRO A 235 -16.59 -30.49 16.72
C PRO A 235 -15.49 -31.53 16.87
N ALA A 236 -14.74 -31.42 17.96
CA ALA A 236 -13.78 -32.43 18.38
C ALA A 236 -14.53 -33.76 18.60
N THR A 237 -14.32 -34.71 17.69
CA THR A 237 -14.75 -36.09 17.86
C THR A 237 -13.99 -36.66 19.07
N HIS A 238 -14.67 -36.77 20.21
CA HIS A 238 -14.23 -37.58 21.33
C HIS A 238 -14.12 -39.03 20.86
N VAL A 239 -12.89 -39.51 20.71
CA VAL A 239 -12.60 -40.95 20.69
C VAL A 239 -12.48 -41.39 22.14
N ALA A 240 -13.41 -42.25 22.55
CA ALA A 240 -13.35 -43.03 23.79
C ALA A 240 -12.48 -44.27 23.57
#